data_AF-A0A975H9L4-F1
#
_entry.id   AF-A0A975H9L4-F1
#
_cell.length_a   1.000
_cell.length_b   1.000
_cell.length_c   1.000
_cell.angle_alpha   90.00
_cell.angle_beta   90.00
_cell.angle_gamma   90.00
#
_symmetry.space_group_name_H-M   'P 1'
#
loop_
_entity.id
_entity.type
_entity.pdbx_description
1 polymer ?
#
loop_
_entity_poly.entity_id
_entity_poly.type
_entity_poly.pdbx_seq_one_letter_code
_entity_poly.pdbx_strand_id
1 'polypeptide(L)'
;MKSIKQGRGPSLIGGIIALGMSVFGLVMAGEVRATESHFSAFGSNPGAGGGVTFCYLFSGACILVGIYSIYCAVAKNRPSHLDITDGDEEPDPLNEHFHGRYDVESTKSPSAKGMYCPYCGKPIQADFAFCSHCGKELKK
;
A
#
# COMPACT_ATOMS: atom_id res chain seq x y z
N MET A 1 12.93 -6.64 -0.26
CA MET A 1 11.74 -6.07 -0.95
C MET A 1 10.48 -6.93 -0.84
N LYS A 2 9.64 -6.64 0.14
CA LYS A 2 8.23 -7.07 0.13
C LYS A 2 7.40 -5.98 -0.54
N SER A 3 6.21 -6.32 -1.03
CA SER A 3 5.36 -5.30 -1.64
C SER A 3 3.89 -5.56 -1.38
N ILE A 4 3.17 -4.48 -1.04
CA ILE A 4 1.72 -4.52 -0.85
C ILE A 4 1.05 -4.19 -2.18
N LYS A 5 0.27 -5.14 -2.68
CA LYS A 5 -0.48 -5.01 -3.94
C LYS A 5 -1.88 -4.48 -3.67
N GLN A 6 -2.39 -3.58 -4.51
CA GLN A 6 -3.81 -3.22 -4.48
C GLN A 6 -4.69 -4.46 -4.74
N GLY A 7 -5.88 -4.47 -4.14
CA GLY A 7 -6.88 -5.51 -4.38
C GLY A 7 -7.43 -5.45 -5.81
N ARG A 8 -7.76 -6.61 -6.39
CA ARG A 8 -8.32 -6.68 -7.75
C ARG A 8 -9.71 -6.06 -7.87
N GLY A 9 -10.53 -6.15 -6.83
CA GLY A 9 -11.87 -5.57 -6.77
C GLY A 9 -11.86 -4.04 -6.93
N PRO A 10 -11.14 -3.29 -6.07
CA PRO A 10 -11.03 -1.84 -6.19
C PRO A 10 -10.52 -1.36 -7.56
N SER A 11 -9.51 -2.01 -8.13
CA SER A 11 -9.00 -1.66 -9.46
C SER A 11 -10.01 -1.94 -10.57
N LEU A 12 -10.74 -3.05 -10.51
CA LEU A 12 -11.79 -3.38 -11.50
C LEU A 12 -12.96 -2.39 -11.43
N ILE A 13 -13.43 -2.06 -10.23
CA ILE A 13 -14.50 -1.07 -10.02
C ILE A 13 -14.06 0.30 -10.56
N GLY A 14 -12.82 0.72 -10.29
CA GLY A 14 -12.24 1.93 -10.84
C GLY A 14 -12.26 1.95 -12.38
N GLY A 15 -11.94 0.81 -13.01
CA GLY A 15 -12.00 0.65 -14.46
C GLY A 15 -13.41 0.78 -15.03
N ILE A 16 -14.40 0.12 -14.42
CA ILE A 16 -15.80 0.18 -14.85
C ILE A 16 -16.35 1.60 -14.73
N ILE A 17 -16.08 2.27 -13.61
CA ILE A 17 -16.50 3.67 -13.39
C ILE A 17 -15.85 4.58 -14.43
N ALA A 18 -14.56 4.41 -14.70
CA ALA A 18 -13.84 5.22 -15.68
C ALA A 18 -14.40 5.06 -17.10
N LEU A 19 -14.81 3.85 -17.50
CA LEU A 19 -15.50 3.62 -18.77
C LEU A 19 -16.86 4.35 -18.82
N GLY A 20 -17.65 4.23 -17.75
CA GLY A 20 -18.94 4.94 -17.65
C GLY A 20 -18.77 6.46 -17.74
N MET A 21 -17.79 7.03 -17.02
CA MET A 21 -17.50 8.46 -17.03
C MET A 21 -16.96 8.95 -18.38
N SER A 22 -16.19 8.11 -19.09
CA SER A 22 -15.74 8.42 -20.44
C SER A 22 -16.92 8.54 -21.41
N VAL A 23 -17.85 7.58 -21.40
CA VAL A 23 -19.06 7.60 -22.24
C VAL A 23 -19.91 8.81 -21.89
N PHE A 24 -20.12 9.09 -20.61
CA PHE A 24 -20.85 10.25 -20.15
C PHE A 24 -20.23 11.57 -20.67
N GLY A 25 -18.92 11.73 -20.57
CA GLY A 25 -18.24 12.93 -21.09
C GLY A 25 -18.41 13.11 -22.60
N LEU A 26 -18.45 12.03 -23.39
CA LEU A 26 -18.70 12.11 -24.83
C LEU A 26 -20.15 12.48 -25.16
N VAL A 27 -21.12 11.94 -24.43
CA VAL A 27 -22.53 12.32 -24.55
C VAL A 27 -22.70 13.81 -24.20
N MET A 28 -22.10 14.25 -23.10
CA MET A 28 -22.12 15.67 -22.68
C MET A 28 -21.46 16.58 -23.72
N ALA A 29 -20.37 16.15 -24.37
CA ALA A 29 -19.76 16.91 -25.46
C ALA A 29 -20.75 17.13 -26.63
N GLY A 30 -21.59 16.14 -26.94
CA GLY A 30 -22.62 16.23 -27.98
C GLY A 30 -23.70 17.26 -27.63
N GLU A 31 -24.20 17.22 -26.40
CA GLU A 31 -25.23 18.15 -25.91
C GLU A 31 -24.74 19.60 -25.87
N VAL A 32 -23.50 19.83 -25.40
CA VAL A 32 -22.89 21.17 -25.36
C VAL A 32 -22.70 21.75 -26.77
N ARG A 33 -22.39 20.90 -27.77
CA ARG A 33 -22.33 21.32 -29.18
C ARG A 33 -23.70 21.63 -29.76
N ALA A 34 -24.74 20.91 -29.34
CA ALA A 34 -26.10 21.05 -29.87
C ALA A 34 -26.81 22.30 -29.36
N THR A 35 -26.47 22.77 -28.16
CA THR A 35 -27.24 23.82 -27.47
C THR A 35 -26.62 25.22 -27.53
N GLU A 36 -25.51 25.41 -28.27
CA GLU A 36 -24.63 26.59 -28.18
C GLU A 36 -24.36 27.02 -26.71
N SER A 37 -24.51 26.08 -25.78
CA SER A 37 -24.53 26.39 -24.36
C SER A 37 -23.09 26.49 -23.90
N HIS A 38 -22.75 27.64 -23.31
CA HIS A 38 -21.45 27.86 -22.70
C HIS A 38 -21.36 27.04 -21.40
N PHE A 39 -21.19 25.71 -21.48
CA PHE A 39 -20.82 24.91 -20.31
C PHE A 39 -19.38 25.25 -19.91
N SER A 40 -19.19 26.34 -19.18
CA SER A 40 -17.87 26.81 -18.77
C SER A 40 -17.36 25.99 -17.58
N ALA A 41 -16.43 25.06 -17.82
CA ALA A 41 -15.73 24.35 -16.75
C ALA A 41 -14.58 25.17 -16.11
N PHE A 42 -13.89 26.03 -16.88
CA PHE A 42 -13.03 27.12 -16.42
C PHE A 42 -12.80 28.06 -17.63
N GLY A 43 -13.55 29.15 -17.73
CA GLY A 43 -13.34 30.17 -18.78
C GLY A 43 -14.63 30.74 -19.36
N SER A 44 -14.87 32.01 -19.09
CA SER A 44 -16.05 32.82 -19.45
C SER A 44 -16.01 33.38 -20.88
N ASN A 45 -15.17 32.87 -21.78
CA ASN A 45 -14.95 33.50 -23.07
C ASN A 45 -15.83 32.86 -24.17
N PRO A 46 -16.80 33.59 -24.75
CA PRO A 46 -17.80 33.04 -25.66
C PRO A 46 -17.26 32.61 -27.04
N GLY A 47 -15.97 32.77 -27.33
CA GLY A 47 -15.37 32.46 -28.63
C GLY A 47 -14.56 31.16 -28.73
N ALA A 48 -14.32 30.43 -27.62
CA ALA A 48 -13.26 29.40 -27.57
C ALA A 48 -13.71 27.95 -27.30
N GLY A 49 -15.02 27.65 -27.28
CA GLY A 49 -15.49 26.25 -27.17
C GLY A 49 -15.04 25.52 -25.89
N GLY A 50 -14.72 26.24 -24.81
CA GLY A 50 -14.08 25.69 -23.61
C GLY A 50 -14.82 24.52 -22.96
N GLY A 51 -16.15 24.48 -23.04
CA GLY A 51 -16.95 23.36 -22.54
C GLY A 51 -16.77 22.07 -23.32
N VAL A 52 -16.71 22.16 -24.65
CA VAL A 52 -16.54 20.99 -25.53
C VAL A 52 -15.12 20.44 -25.41
N THR A 53 -14.12 21.32 -25.40
CA THR A 53 -12.71 20.91 -25.19
C THR A 53 -12.55 20.25 -23.82
N PHE A 54 -13.18 20.78 -22.77
CA PHE A 54 -13.18 20.15 -21.44
C PHE A 54 -13.78 18.74 -21.45
N CYS A 55 -14.93 18.54 -22.10
CA CYS A 55 -15.55 17.22 -22.18
C CYS A 55 -14.65 16.18 -22.86
N TYR A 56 -13.99 16.55 -23.96
CA TYR A 56 -13.05 15.63 -24.63
C TYR A 56 -11.80 15.36 -23.80
N LEU A 57 -11.24 16.37 -23.13
CA LEU A 57 -10.10 16.19 -22.23
C LEU A 57 -10.48 15.30 -21.03
N PHE A 58 -11.65 15.53 -20.44
CA PHE A 58 -12.18 14.73 -19.34
C PHE A 58 -12.39 13.27 -19.75
N SER A 59 -13.08 13.02 -20.87
CA SER A 59 -13.25 11.66 -21.40
C SER A 59 -11.91 10.99 -21.70
N GLY A 60 -10.96 11.72 -22.31
CA GLY A 60 -9.60 11.22 -22.55
C GLY A 60 -8.88 10.82 -21.26
N ALA A 61 -8.93 11.66 -20.22
CA ALA A 61 -8.36 11.36 -18.91
C ALA A 61 -9.02 10.13 -18.27
N CYS A 62 -10.35 10.03 -18.33
CA CYS A 62 -11.08 8.85 -17.85
C CYS A 62 -10.67 7.58 -18.59
N ILE A 63 -10.46 7.62 -19.92
CA ILE A 63 -9.99 6.47 -20.68
C ILE A 63 -8.61 6.02 -20.19
N LEU A 64 -7.66 6.94 -20.02
CA LEU A 64 -6.31 6.62 -19.55
C LEU A 64 -6.33 5.99 -18.15
N VAL A 65 -7.10 6.58 -17.23
CA VAL A 65 -7.28 6.02 -15.87
C VAL A 65 -7.99 4.67 -15.92
N GLY A 66 -8.97 4.50 -16.80
CA GLY A 66 -9.68 3.23 -17.02
C GLY A 66 -8.76 2.13 -17.52
N ILE A 67 -7.92 2.42 -18.52
CA ILE A 67 -6.92 1.47 -19.03
C ILE A 67 -5.95 1.07 -17.92
N TYR A 68 -5.42 2.04 -17.17
CA TYR A 68 -4.50 1.77 -16.06
C TYR A 68 -5.14 0.90 -14.97
N SER A 69 -6.37 1.21 -14.57
CA SER A 69 -7.08 0.47 -13.52
C SER A 69 -7.48 -0.94 -13.95
N ILE A 70 -7.89 -1.15 -15.21
CA ILE A 70 -8.13 -2.48 -15.79
C ILE A 70 -6.82 -3.26 -15.91
N TYR A 71 -5.73 -2.62 -16.33
CA TYR A 71 -4.40 -3.23 -16.33
C TYR A 71 -4.01 -3.71 -14.94
N CYS A 72 -4.19 -2.88 -13.90
CA CYS A 72 -3.95 -3.26 -12.51
C CYS A 72 -4.85 -4.42 -12.03
N ALA A 73 -6.08 -4.53 -12.54
CA ALA A 73 -6.98 -5.62 -12.19
C ALA A 73 -6.56 -6.97 -12.81
N VAL A 74 -6.07 -6.96 -14.06
CA VAL A 74 -5.82 -8.17 -14.88
C VAL A 74 -4.35 -8.61 -14.87
N ALA A 75 -3.39 -7.69 -14.74
CA ALA A 75 -1.98 -7.98 -14.87
C ALA A 75 -1.50 -9.05 -13.87
N LYS A 76 -0.70 -10.01 -14.37
CA LYS A 76 -0.06 -11.05 -13.55
C LYS A 76 0.86 -10.43 -12.51
N ASN A 77 1.67 -9.46 -12.94
CA ASN A 77 2.56 -8.66 -12.11
C ASN A 77 2.11 -7.19 -12.15
N ARG A 78 1.14 -6.85 -11.29
CA ARG A 78 0.66 -5.47 -11.12
C ARG A 78 1.57 -4.66 -10.19
N PRO A 79 1.69 -3.33 -10.41
CA PRO A 79 2.54 -2.48 -9.58
C PRO A 79 2.12 -2.52 -8.11
N SER A 80 3.09 -2.43 -7.22
CA SER A 80 2.85 -2.29 -5.79
C SER A 80 2.42 -0.87 -5.45
N HIS A 81 1.56 -0.74 -4.44
CA HIS A 81 1.14 0.58 -3.97
C HIS A 81 2.21 1.26 -3.14
N LEU A 82 2.99 0.46 -2.43
CA LEU A 82 4.07 0.88 -1.55
C LEU A 82 5.29 0.07 -1.92
N ASP A 83 6.42 0.76 -1.96
CA ASP A 83 7.73 0.13 -1.95
C ASP A 83 8.11 -0.09 -0.49
N ILE A 84 8.25 -1.35 -0.07
CA ILE A 84 8.62 -1.68 1.30
C ILE A 84 10.06 -2.17 1.23
N THR A 85 10.95 -1.26 1.60
CA THR A 85 12.36 -1.51 1.79
C THR A 85 12.57 -2.24 3.11
N ASP A 86 13.51 -3.17 3.12
CA ASP A 86 13.92 -3.84 4.35
C ASP A 86 14.93 -2.94 5.10
N GLY A 87 15.08 -3.13 6.42
CA GLY A 87 15.98 -2.30 7.24
C GLY A 87 17.47 -2.37 6.85
N ASP A 88 17.83 -3.33 6.00
CA ASP A 88 19.16 -3.46 5.40
C ASP A 88 19.35 -2.54 4.17
N GLU A 89 18.27 -2.14 3.50
CA GLU A 89 18.27 -1.29 2.30
C GLU A 89 18.14 0.19 2.68
N GLU A 90 17.18 0.52 3.55
CA GLU A 90 16.94 1.89 4.03
C GLU A 90 16.47 1.86 5.49
N PRO A 91 17.22 2.48 6.44
CA PRO A 91 16.84 2.47 7.85
C PRO A 91 15.60 3.35 8.07
N ASP A 92 14.52 2.75 8.58
CA ASP A 92 13.30 3.48 8.93
C ASP A 92 13.61 4.49 10.07
N PRO A 93 13.41 5.81 9.88
CA PRO A 93 13.67 6.81 10.91
C PRO A 93 12.80 6.61 12.16
N LEU A 94 11.68 5.91 12.05
CA LEU A 94 10.85 5.54 13.18
C LEU A 94 11.52 4.48 14.07
N ASN A 95 12.41 3.65 13.50
CA ASN A 95 13.13 2.63 14.23
C ASN A 95 13.94 3.28 15.37
N GLU A 96 14.70 4.36 15.10
CA GLU A 96 15.50 5.09 16.11
C GLU A 96 14.67 5.58 17.31
N HIS A 97 13.41 5.94 17.11
CA HIS A 97 12.53 6.47 18.15
C HIS A 97 11.86 5.36 18.99
N PHE A 98 11.67 4.16 18.43
CA PHE A 98 10.88 3.08 19.04
C PHE A 98 11.69 1.83 19.45
N HIS A 99 13.03 1.82 19.27
CA HIS A 99 13.96 0.75 19.72
C HIS A 99 13.93 0.41 21.24
N GLY A 100 12.98 0.92 22.02
CA GLY A 100 12.84 0.62 23.45
C GLY A 100 11.83 -0.48 23.81
N ARG A 101 11.08 -1.08 22.85
CA ARG A 101 9.96 -1.97 23.23
C ARG A 101 9.67 -3.21 22.36
N TYR A 102 10.41 -3.50 21.30
CA TYR A 102 10.09 -4.68 20.48
C TYR A 102 11.35 -5.33 19.90
N ASP A 103 12.16 -5.89 20.78
CA ASP A 103 13.20 -6.86 20.43
C ASP A 103 12.50 -8.17 20.03
N VAL A 104 11.99 -8.22 18.79
CA VAL A 104 11.71 -9.51 18.16
C VAL A 104 13.06 -10.14 17.90
N GLU A 105 13.51 -10.93 18.87
CA GLU A 105 13.92 -12.33 18.73
C GLU A 105 14.03 -12.85 17.27
N SER A 106 14.85 -12.17 16.46
CA SER A 106 15.30 -12.65 15.16
C SER A 106 16.56 -13.45 15.43
N THR A 107 16.34 -14.73 15.74
CA THR A 107 17.09 -15.84 15.15
C THR A 107 18.61 -15.66 15.01
N LYS A 108 19.29 -15.33 16.10
CA LYS A 108 20.64 -15.85 16.35
C LYS A 108 20.73 -16.18 17.82
N SER A 109 20.48 -17.45 18.16
CA SER A 109 21.02 -18.04 19.38
C SER A 109 22.52 -17.78 19.39
N PRO A 110 23.07 -16.94 20.30
CA PRO A 110 24.43 -17.18 20.69
C PRO A 110 24.35 -18.45 21.54
N SER A 111 25.11 -19.45 21.15
CA SER A 111 25.55 -20.51 22.06
C SER A 111 26.32 -19.85 23.22
N ALA A 112 25.58 -19.21 24.13
CA ALA A 112 26.07 -18.82 25.43
C ALA A 112 26.08 -20.12 26.22
N LYS A 113 27.26 -20.47 26.73
CA LYS A 113 27.50 -21.58 27.65
C LYS A 113 26.65 -21.39 28.91
N GLY A 114 25.35 -21.71 28.79
CA GLY A 114 24.37 -21.64 29.86
C GLY A 114 24.38 -22.94 30.63
N MET A 115 24.33 -22.85 31.95
CA MET A 115 24.10 -24.00 32.82
C MET A 115 22.71 -24.58 32.51
N TYR A 116 22.56 -25.91 32.54
CA TYR A 116 21.26 -26.55 32.32
C TYR A 116 20.50 -26.72 33.64
N CYS A 117 19.17 -26.63 33.59
CA CYS A 117 18.33 -26.85 34.75
C CYS A 117 18.43 -28.31 35.22
N PRO A 118 18.79 -28.59 36.48
CA PRO A 118 18.85 -29.95 37.00
C PRO A 118 17.48 -30.64 37.08
N TYR A 119 16.39 -29.88 36.98
CA TYR A 119 15.03 -30.43 37.09
C TYR A 119 14.33 -30.67 35.75
N CYS A 120 14.58 -29.83 34.73
CA CYS A 120 13.87 -29.91 33.45
C CYS A 120 14.80 -29.98 32.22
N GLY A 121 16.12 -29.92 32.43
CA GLY A 121 17.12 -30.07 31.36
C GLY A 121 17.20 -28.92 30.36
N LYS A 122 16.47 -27.82 30.57
CA LYS A 122 16.51 -26.65 29.67
C LYS A 122 17.67 -25.71 30.02
N PRO A 123 18.27 -25.02 29.03
CA PRO A 123 19.36 -24.09 29.27
C PRO A 123 18.89 -22.88 30.08
N ILE A 124 19.73 -22.42 31.00
CA ILE A 124 19.49 -21.27 31.87
C ILE A 124 20.73 -20.37 31.84
N GLN A 125 20.54 -19.07 31.96
CA GLN A 125 21.64 -18.13 32.12
C GLN A 125 22.11 -18.13 33.59
N ALA A 126 23.41 -17.98 33.83
CA ALA A 126 24.04 -18.27 35.12
C ALA A 126 23.55 -17.45 36.34
N ASP A 127 22.76 -16.40 36.12
CA ASP A 127 22.37 -15.42 37.15
C ASP A 127 20.92 -15.54 37.64
N PHE A 128 20.17 -16.55 37.19
CA PHE A 128 18.78 -16.73 37.62
C PHE A 128 18.67 -17.57 38.91
N ALA A 129 17.96 -17.05 39.91
CA ALA A 129 17.62 -17.80 41.14
C ALA A 129 16.54 -18.87 40.92
N PHE A 130 15.74 -18.75 39.86
CA PHE A 130 14.66 -19.68 39.51
C PHE A 130 14.71 -20.03 38.02
N CYS A 131 14.32 -21.26 37.69
CA CYS A 131 14.23 -21.68 36.29
C CYS A 131 13.00 -21.06 35.60
N SER A 132 13.23 -20.32 34.51
CA SER A 132 12.18 -19.69 33.68
C SER A 132 11.21 -20.67 33.03
N HIS A 133 11.55 -21.97 32.96
CA HIS A 133 10.71 -22.98 32.33
C HIS A 133 9.91 -23.85 33.30
N CYS A 134 10.43 -24.12 34.50
CA CYS A 134 9.77 -25.03 35.44
C CYS A 134 9.47 -24.41 36.80
N GLY A 135 9.87 -23.15 37.02
CA GLY A 135 9.59 -22.37 38.23
C GLY A 135 10.34 -22.82 39.49
N LYS A 136 11.20 -23.84 39.40
CA LYS A 136 11.96 -24.35 40.55
C LYS A 136 13.20 -23.51 40.82
N GLU A 137 13.50 -23.32 42.10
CA GLU A 137 14.67 -22.59 42.59
C GLU A 137 15.96 -23.32 42.20
N LEU A 138 16.95 -22.57 41.75
CA LEU A 138 18.25 -23.07 41.32
C LEU A 138 19.22 -22.84 42.48
N LYS A 139 19.64 -23.92 43.14
CA LYS A 139 20.74 -23.85 44.11
C LYS A 139 22.04 -23.57 43.35
N LYS A 140 22.68 -22.45 43.69
CA LYS A 140 24.09 -22.18 43.32
C LYS A 140 25.01 -23.25 43.89
#